data_AF-A0A930DP54-F1
#
_entry.id   AF-A0A930DP54-F1
#
_cell.length_a   1.000
_cell.length_b   1.000
_cell.length_c   1.000
_cell.angle_alpha   90.00
_cell.angle_beta   90.00
_cell.angle_gamma   90.00
#
_symmetry.space_group_name_H-M   'P 1'
#
loop_
_entity.id
_entity.type
_entity.pdbx_description
1 polymer ?
#
loop_
_entity_poly.entity_id
_entity_poly.type
_entity_poly.pdbx_seq_one_letter_code
_entity_poly.pdbx_strand_id
1 'polypeptide(L)'
;MEEKFKNKLENIIKLHGIEGFSLREDLLSLCEEEEDASETTAETTAETTAETIAETKQKGQPLFHPVRIGKLVLPGNILMAPMAGVTDLTYRILCKEMGVSLSCTEMVSAKAILYGNKNTDSLLEKGEEPGLRAVQLFGSNPEIMAEMAKRVEPDFDILDINMGCPVPKVVRNQEGSALMENLPLVEKILSAMVKAVDKPVTVKCRLGFTDSHINVLDFVKVAEGAGVSAIVV
;
A
#
# COMPACT_ATOMS: atom_id res chain seq x y z
N MET A 1 -10.38 -10.04 -25.79
CA MET A 1 -10.22 -9.05 -24.70
C MET A 1 -8.76 -8.57 -24.62
N GLU A 2 -7.80 -9.49 -24.85
CA GLU A 2 -6.35 -9.22 -24.97
C GLU A 2 -6.00 -8.15 -26.01
N GLU A 3 -6.59 -8.20 -27.20
CA GLU A 3 -6.20 -7.31 -28.31
C GLU A 3 -6.58 -5.85 -28.05
N LYS A 4 -7.69 -5.64 -27.34
CA LYS A 4 -8.16 -4.29 -26.96
C LYS A 4 -7.30 -3.68 -25.85
N PHE A 5 -6.75 -4.51 -24.96
CA PHE A 5 -5.81 -4.11 -23.92
C PHE A 5 -4.43 -3.79 -24.53
N LYS A 6 -3.95 -4.67 -25.41
CA LYS A 6 -2.70 -4.50 -26.14
C LYS A 6 -2.68 -3.20 -26.95
N ASN A 7 -3.75 -2.93 -27.71
CA ASN A 7 -3.89 -1.68 -28.46
C ASN A 7 -3.93 -0.44 -27.56
N LYS A 8 -4.46 -0.56 -26.33
CA LYS A 8 -4.49 0.56 -25.38
C LYS A 8 -3.11 0.83 -24.78
N LEU A 9 -2.36 -0.23 -24.49
CA LEU A 9 -0.99 -0.15 -23.97
C LEU A 9 -0.02 0.40 -25.03
N GLU A 10 -0.11 -0.08 -26.28
CA GLU A 10 0.68 0.42 -27.41
C GLU A 10 0.43 1.92 -27.68
N ASN A 11 -0.81 2.38 -27.51
CA ASN A 11 -1.13 3.80 -27.63
C ASN A 11 -0.52 4.64 -26.51
N ILE A 12 -0.47 4.13 -25.27
CA ILE A 12 0.17 4.82 -24.13
C ILE A 12 1.68 4.91 -24.36
N ILE A 13 2.31 3.82 -24.79
CA ILE A 13 3.75 3.74 -25.11
C ILE A 13 4.11 4.77 -26.19
N LYS A 14 3.31 4.84 -27.27
CA LYS A 14 3.47 5.86 -28.33
C LYS A 14 3.25 7.29 -27.83
N LEU A 15 2.23 7.52 -26.99
CA LEU A 15 1.90 8.86 -26.50
C LEU A 15 3.03 9.47 -25.66
N HIS A 16 3.78 8.63 -24.95
CA HIS A 16 4.85 9.05 -24.05
C HIS A 16 6.26 8.87 -24.64
N GLY A 17 6.39 8.51 -25.92
CA GLY A 17 7.67 8.40 -26.61
C GLY A 17 8.61 7.33 -26.04
N ILE A 18 8.03 6.28 -25.44
CA ILE A 18 8.81 5.17 -24.86
C ILE A 18 9.16 4.21 -25.99
N GLU A 19 10.28 4.43 -26.67
CA GLU A 19 10.78 3.50 -27.70
C GLU A 19 11.46 2.29 -27.05
N GLY A 20 11.14 1.08 -27.53
CA GLY A 20 11.83 -0.16 -27.15
C GLY A 20 11.18 -1.02 -26.05
N PHE A 21 10.05 -0.60 -25.47
CA PHE A 21 9.45 -1.34 -24.34
C PHE A 21 8.82 -2.69 -24.76
N SER A 22 9.48 -3.78 -24.42
CA SER A 22 9.02 -5.17 -24.55
C SER A 22 8.81 -5.72 -23.14
N LEU A 23 7.54 -5.76 -22.71
CA LEU A 23 7.13 -6.11 -21.35
C LEU A 23 7.72 -7.43 -20.83
N ARG A 24 8.14 -8.34 -21.72
CA ARG A 24 8.74 -9.62 -21.35
C ARG A 24 10.26 -9.57 -21.33
N GLU A 25 10.89 -8.89 -22.28
CA GLU A 25 12.36 -8.83 -22.39
C GLU A 25 12.95 -7.81 -21.41
N ASP A 26 12.28 -6.68 -21.20
CA ASP A 26 12.74 -5.64 -20.26
C ASP A 26 12.58 -6.06 -18.79
N LEU A 27 11.58 -6.89 -18.48
CA LEU A 27 11.42 -7.47 -17.14
C LEU A 27 12.43 -8.59 -16.86
N LEU A 28 12.91 -9.28 -17.90
CA LEU A 28 13.90 -10.35 -17.76
C LEU A 28 15.33 -9.81 -17.68
N SER A 29 15.67 -8.77 -18.45
CA SER A 29 17.00 -8.16 -18.39
C SER A 29 17.31 -7.49 -17.06
N LEU A 30 16.28 -6.92 -16.40
CA LEU A 30 16.40 -6.34 -15.06
C LEU A 30 16.69 -7.39 -13.97
N CYS A 31 16.42 -8.67 -14.23
CA CYS A 31 16.72 -9.77 -13.30
C CYS A 31 18.14 -10.32 -13.47
N GLU A 32 18.81 -10.08 -14.60
CA GLU A 32 20.15 -10.62 -14.89
C GLU A 32 21.30 -9.69 -14.46
N GLU A 33 21.03 -8.41 -14.18
CA GLU A 33 22.07 -7.43 -13.79
C GLU A 33 22.50 -7.49 -12.30
N GLU A 34 21.86 -8.30 -11.45
CA GLU A 34 22.17 -8.37 -10.01
C GLU A 34 23.31 -9.35 -9.62
N GLU A 35 23.86 -10.15 -10.55
CA GLU A 35 24.84 -11.21 -10.18
C GLU A 35 26.30 -10.75 -10.00
N ASP A 36 26.69 -9.51 -10.33
CA ASP A 36 28.13 -9.18 -10.52
C ASP A 36 28.74 -8.11 -9.60
N ALA A 37 28.20 -7.88 -8.39
CA ALA A 37 28.73 -6.88 -7.47
C ALA A 37 29.05 -7.42 -6.06
N SER A 38 30.08 -8.25 -5.95
CA SER A 38 30.76 -8.47 -4.66
C SER A 38 32.28 -8.53 -4.82
N GLU A 39 32.99 -7.51 -4.33
CA GLU A 39 34.25 -7.60 -3.57
C GLU A 39 34.90 -6.21 -3.46
N THR A 40 35.09 -5.70 -2.24
CA THR A 40 36.39 -5.18 -1.73
C THR A 40 36.28 -4.66 -0.29
N THR A 41 37.39 -4.75 0.42
CA THR A 41 37.57 -4.76 1.88
C THR A 41 38.22 -3.48 2.43
N ALA A 42 37.84 -3.15 3.68
CA ALA A 42 38.54 -2.49 4.81
C ALA A 42 39.60 -1.36 4.60
N GLU A 43 39.45 -0.20 5.29
CA GLU A 43 40.11 0.21 6.57
C GLU A 43 40.16 1.76 6.85
N THR A 44 39.77 2.14 8.09
CA THR A 44 40.19 3.23 9.02
C THR A 44 40.67 4.65 8.60
N THR A 45 40.04 5.71 9.14
CA THR A 45 40.50 6.59 10.28
C THR A 45 39.69 7.90 10.39
N ALA A 46 39.78 8.56 11.54
CA ALA A 46 38.83 9.55 12.09
C ALA A 46 39.18 11.04 11.85
N GLU A 47 38.14 11.87 12.08
CA GLU A 47 38.09 13.32 12.35
C GLU A 47 38.38 14.31 11.20
N THR A 48 37.37 15.08 10.76
CA THR A 48 37.19 16.50 11.15
C THR A 48 35.97 17.17 10.48
N THR A 49 35.23 17.91 11.32
CA THR A 49 34.52 19.20 11.06
C THR A 49 33.52 19.38 9.90
N ALA A 50 32.24 19.42 10.28
CA ALA A 50 31.22 20.46 10.01
C ALA A 50 30.97 21.02 8.58
N GLU A 51 31.62 20.53 7.54
CA GLU A 51 31.39 20.92 6.14
C GLU A 51 31.14 19.67 5.28
N THR A 52 29.99 19.03 5.46
CA THR A 52 29.49 18.02 4.52
C THR A 52 27.96 17.95 4.53
N ILE A 53 27.31 19.09 4.27
CA ILE A 53 25.91 19.10 3.80
C ILE A 53 25.88 19.49 2.30
N ALA A 54 27.04 19.53 1.65
CA ALA A 54 27.15 19.74 0.21
C ALA A 54 27.27 18.38 -0.51
N GLU A 55 26.21 18.04 -1.23
CA GLU A 55 26.23 17.20 -2.44
C GLU A 55 26.46 15.70 -2.28
N THR A 56 25.60 15.01 -1.52
CA THR A 56 25.25 13.62 -1.88
C THR A 56 24.32 13.67 -3.08
N LYS A 57 24.87 13.78 -4.31
CA LYS A 57 24.13 13.35 -5.51
C LYS A 57 23.74 11.89 -5.29
N GLN A 58 22.47 11.64 -4.95
CA GLN A 58 21.92 10.29 -4.95
C GLN A 58 22.18 9.72 -6.35
N LYS A 59 23.09 8.74 -6.47
CA LYS A 59 23.06 7.79 -7.59
C LYS A 59 21.60 7.33 -7.67
N GLY A 60 20.95 7.58 -8.81
CA GLY A 60 19.52 7.36 -8.97
C GLY A 60 19.17 5.94 -8.53
N GLN A 61 18.23 5.81 -7.59
CA GLN A 61 17.69 4.50 -7.25
C GLN A 61 17.11 3.86 -8.53
N PRO A 62 17.23 2.54 -8.71
CA PRO A 62 16.58 1.86 -9.82
C PRO A 62 15.07 2.12 -9.75
N LEU A 63 14.42 2.25 -10.91
CA LEU A 63 12.98 2.60 -11.00
C LEU A 63 12.12 1.62 -10.19
N PHE A 64 12.48 0.34 -10.25
CA PHE A 64 11.96 -0.71 -9.38
C PHE A 64 12.97 -1.00 -8.28
N HIS A 65 12.53 -0.95 -7.03
CA HIS A 65 13.40 -1.21 -5.89
C HIS A 65 12.60 -1.77 -4.70
N PRO A 66 13.23 -2.55 -3.81
CA PRO A 66 12.59 -3.01 -2.59
C PRO A 66 12.08 -1.87 -1.71
N VAL A 67 10.99 -2.12 -0.98
CA VAL A 67 10.39 -1.16 -0.05
C VAL A 67 10.19 -1.84 1.30
N ARG A 68 10.51 -1.13 2.39
CA ARG A 68 10.27 -1.61 3.75
C ARG A 68 8.99 -0.98 4.31
N ILE A 69 8.06 -1.80 4.77
CA ILE A 69 6.86 -1.38 5.51
C ILE A 69 6.91 -2.03 6.90
N GLY A 70 7.28 -1.23 7.90
CA GLY A 70 7.57 -1.74 9.24
C GLY A 70 8.68 -2.80 9.21
N LYS A 71 8.34 -4.03 9.63
CA LYS A 71 9.25 -5.19 9.63
C LYS A 71 9.21 -6.01 8.34
N LEU A 72 8.28 -5.71 7.42
CA LEU A 72 8.14 -6.40 6.14
C LEU A 72 9.00 -5.73 5.06
N VAL A 73 9.67 -6.53 4.24
CA VAL A 73 10.38 -6.05 3.05
C VAL A 73 9.64 -6.59 1.83
N LEU A 74 9.16 -5.67 1.00
CA LEU A 74 8.53 -5.94 -0.27
C LEU A 74 9.62 -6.07 -1.34
N PRO A 75 9.51 -7.01 -2.28
CA PRO A 75 10.51 -7.19 -3.34
C PRO A 75 10.59 -5.99 -4.29
N GLY A 76 9.57 -5.11 -4.28
CA GLY A 76 9.50 -3.94 -5.15
C GLY A 76 8.56 -2.85 -4.65
N ASN A 77 8.55 -1.74 -5.38
CA ASN A 77 7.83 -0.50 -5.06
C ASN A 77 6.50 -0.33 -5.81
N ILE A 78 6.05 -1.33 -6.57
CA ILE A 78 4.76 -1.32 -7.27
C ILE A 78 3.72 -2.08 -6.45
N LEU A 79 2.71 -1.36 -5.97
CA LEU A 79 1.63 -1.88 -5.13
C LEU A 79 0.29 -1.77 -5.88
N MET A 80 -0.53 -2.81 -5.80
CA MET A 80 -1.86 -2.79 -6.41
C MET A 80 -2.84 -2.03 -5.52
N ALA A 81 -3.53 -1.02 -6.08
CA ALA A 81 -4.53 -0.26 -5.36
C ALA A 81 -5.81 -1.08 -5.09
N PRO A 82 -6.43 -0.95 -3.91
CA PRO A 82 -7.70 -1.60 -3.61
C PRO A 82 -8.86 -0.94 -4.38
N MET A 83 -9.65 -1.75 -5.08
CA MET A 83 -10.75 -1.26 -5.92
C MET A 83 -11.98 -2.15 -5.75
N ALA A 84 -13.01 -1.62 -5.08
CA ALA A 84 -14.27 -2.33 -4.87
C ALA A 84 -14.93 -2.73 -6.20
N GLY A 85 -15.32 -4.00 -6.33
CA GLY A 85 -15.86 -4.65 -7.52
C GLY A 85 -14.81 -5.00 -8.58
N VAL A 86 -13.51 -4.86 -8.28
CA VAL A 86 -12.42 -5.10 -9.25
C VAL A 86 -11.33 -6.01 -8.68
N THR A 87 -10.82 -5.71 -7.49
CA THR A 87 -9.69 -6.46 -6.89
C THR A 87 -10.11 -7.73 -6.15
N ASP A 88 -10.93 -8.53 -6.83
CA ASP A 88 -11.27 -9.89 -6.38
C ASP A 88 -10.04 -10.82 -6.43
N LEU A 89 -10.18 -12.03 -5.89
CA LEU A 89 -9.07 -12.99 -5.81
C LEU A 89 -8.42 -13.27 -7.19
N THR A 90 -9.23 -13.42 -8.23
CA THR A 90 -8.75 -13.73 -9.58
C THR A 90 -7.91 -12.58 -10.13
N TYR A 91 -8.38 -11.34 -9.96
CA TYR A 91 -7.65 -10.15 -10.39
C TYR A 91 -6.33 -9.99 -9.64
N ARG A 92 -6.32 -10.27 -8.33
CA ARG A 92 -5.10 -10.20 -7.52
C ARG A 92 -4.04 -11.20 -7.98
N ILE A 93 -4.44 -12.44 -8.28
CA ILE A 93 -3.54 -13.46 -8.82
C ILE A 93 -2.92 -12.99 -10.14
N LEU A 94 -3.74 -12.49 -11.06
CA LEU A 94 -3.24 -11.98 -12.34
C LEU A 94 -2.24 -10.83 -12.15
N CYS A 95 -2.54 -9.87 -11.28
CA CYS A 95 -1.62 -8.77 -11.00
C CYS A 95 -0.31 -9.26 -10.37
N LYS A 96 -0.35 -10.30 -9.52
CA LYS A 96 0.85 -10.93 -8.95
C LYS A 96 1.72 -11.56 -10.01
N GLU A 97 1.12 -12.28 -10.97
CA GLU A 97 1.84 -12.84 -12.12
C GLU A 97 2.48 -11.75 -13.01
N MET A 98 1.89 -10.55 -13.03
CA MET A 98 2.42 -9.38 -13.74
C MET A 98 3.46 -8.57 -12.94
N GLY A 99 3.83 -8.99 -11.73
CA GLY A 99 4.94 -8.40 -10.96
C GLY A 99 4.55 -7.38 -9.89
N VAL A 100 3.28 -7.27 -9.47
CA VAL A 100 2.95 -6.40 -8.31
C VAL A 100 3.54 -6.97 -7.02
N SER A 101 4.25 -6.12 -6.28
CA SER A 101 4.96 -6.53 -5.07
C SER A 101 4.02 -6.76 -3.88
N LEU A 102 2.89 -6.04 -3.85
CA LEU A 102 1.83 -6.18 -2.86
C LEU A 102 0.47 -6.10 -3.55
N SER A 103 -0.38 -7.09 -3.30
CA SER A 103 -1.79 -7.04 -3.65
C SER A 103 -2.60 -6.55 -2.45
N CYS A 104 -3.72 -5.87 -2.69
CA CYS A 104 -4.65 -5.45 -1.66
C CYS A 104 -6.06 -5.92 -2.02
N THR A 105 -6.83 -6.38 -1.03
CA THR A 105 -8.24 -6.75 -1.23
C THR A 105 -9.08 -5.55 -1.69
N GLU A 106 -10.33 -5.80 -2.06
CA GLU A 106 -11.33 -4.73 -1.99
C GLU A 106 -11.45 -4.16 -0.57
N MET A 107 -12.14 -3.03 -0.43
CA MET A 107 -12.43 -2.48 0.90
C MET A 107 -13.45 -3.35 1.66
N VAL A 108 -13.06 -3.83 2.84
CA VAL A 108 -13.84 -4.73 3.69
C VAL A 108 -14.37 -3.99 4.92
N SER A 109 -15.68 -4.08 5.17
CA SER A 109 -16.28 -3.42 6.34
C SER A 109 -15.97 -4.20 7.61
N ALA A 110 -15.34 -3.55 8.59
CA ALA A 110 -15.10 -4.19 9.89
C ALA A 110 -16.41 -4.62 10.56
N LYS A 111 -17.47 -3.82 10.47
CA LYS A 111 -18.81 -4.20 10.97
C LYS A 111 -19.37 -5.43 10.26
N ALA A 112 -19.12 -5.59 8.96
CA ALA A 112 -19.61 -6.76 8.24
C ALA A 112 -18.89 -8.05 8.67
N ILE A 113 -17.60 -7.97 9.00
CA ILE A 113 -16.85 -9.08 9.61
C ILE A 113 -17.44 -9.41 11.00
N LEU A 114 -17.68 -8.40 11.83
CA LEU A 114 -18.24 -8.57 13.17
C LEU A 114 -19.59 -9.30 13.14
N TYR A 115 -20.48 -8.91 12.23
CA TYR A 115 -21.81 -9.52 12.08
C TYR A 115 -21.83 -10.81 11.23
N GLY A 116 -20.68 -11.29 10.77
CA GLY A 116 -20.59 -12.54 10.00
C GLY A 116 -21.34 -12.49 8.67
N ASN A 117 -21.23 -11.37 7.94
CA ASN A 117 -21.89 -11.23 6.65
C ASN A 117 -21.19 -12.10 5.60
N LYS A 118 -21.91 -13.09 5.04
CA LYS A 118 -21.38 -14.03 4.05
C LYS A 118 -20.81 -13.37 2.79
N ASN A 119 -21.30 -12.18 2.40
CA ASN A 119 -20.75 -11.46 1.25
C ASN A 119 -19.35 -10.88 1.52
N THR A 120 -18.94 -10.84 2.80
CA THR A 120 -17.61 -10.38 3.20
C THR A 120 -16.58 -11.51 3.15
N ASP A 121 -17.01 -12.76 3.35
CA ASP A 121 -16.11 -13.91 3.37
C ASP A 121 -15.36 -14.05 2.04
N SER A 122 -16.06 -13.86 0.91
CA SER A 122 -15.44 -13.91 -0.43
C SER A 122 -14.40 -12.81 -0.66
N LEU A 123 -14.50 -11.67 0.03
CA LEU A 123 -13.53 -10.59 -0.07
C LEU A 123 -12.24 -10.89 0.71
N LEU A 124 -12.35 -11.75 1.71
CA LEU A 124 -11.26 -12.19 2.58
C LEU A 124 -10.59 -13.48 2.08
N GLU A 125 -11.09 -14.07 1.00
CA GLU A 125 -10.53 -15.29 0.43
C GLU A 125 -9.09 -15.07 -0.05
N LYS A 126 -8.21 -15.96 0.41
CA LYS A 126 -6.81 -16.05 0.00
C LYS A 126 -6.60 -16.96 -1.21
N GLY A 127 -7.34 -18.07 -1.29
CA GLY A 127 -7.13 -19.13 -2.29
C GLY A 127 -5.66 -19.50 -2.46
N GLU A 128 -5.21 -19.55 -3.72
CA GLU A 128 -3.82 -19.83 -4.12
C GLU A 128 -3.00 -18.55 -4.39
N GLU A 129 -3.46 -17.38 -3.90
CA GLU A 129 -2.79 -16.10 -4.13
C GLU A 129 -1.33 -16.11 -3.67
N PRO A 130 -0.33 -15.92 -4.56
CA PRO A 130 1.07 -15.99 -4.19
C PRO A 130 1.57 -14.71 -3.54
N GLY A 131 2.63 -14.84 -2.72
CA GLY A 131 3.36 -13.71 -2.14
C GLY A 131 2.57 -12.90 -1.10
N LEU A 132 2.99 -11.63 -0.94
CA LEU A 132 2.52 -10.71 0.10
C LEU A 132 1.16 -10.10 -0.24
N ARG A 133 0.23 -10.11 0.72
CA ARG A 133 -1.12 -9.54 0.55
C ARG A 133 -1.52 -8.63 1.70
N ALA A 134 -2.25 -7.57 1.39
CA ALA A 134 -2.87 -6.65 2.34
C ALA A 134 -4.39 -6.82 2.34
N VAL A 135 -5.02 -6.67 3.49
CA VAL A 135 -6.48 -6.43 3.59
C VAL A 135 -6.72 -4.95 3.83
N GLN A 136 -7.66 -4.34 3.11
CA GLN A 136 -8.09 -2.98 3.40
C GLN A 136 -9.40 -2.98 4.19
N LEU A 137 -9.34 -2.59 5.46
CA LEU A 137 -10.51 -2.44 6.33
C LEU A 137 -11.08 -1.03 6.27
N PHE A 138 -12.38 -0.89 6.52
CA PHE A 138 -13.00 0.41 6.78
C PHE A 138 -14.04 0.34 7.91
N GLY A 139 -14.12 1.43 8.66
CA GLY A 139 -15.00 1.58 9.83
C GLY A 139 -14.59 2.79 10.67
N SER A 140 -15.47 3.21 11.58
CA SER A 140 -15.30 4.43 12.39
C SER A 140 -15.27 4.19 13.90
N ASN A 141 -15.46 2.94 14.34
CA ASN A 141 -15.36 2.58 15.75
C ASN A 141 -13.98 1.95 16.03
N PRO A 142 -13.15 2.54 16.92
CA PRO A 142 -11.80 2.05 17.21
C PRO A 142 -11.76 0.60 17.70
N GLU A 143 -12.69 0.21 18.57
CA GLU A 143 -12.71 -1.12 19.19
C GLU A 143 -13.00 -2.20 18.14
N ILE A 144 -14.04 -2.00 17.32
CA ILE A 144 -14.41 -2.91 16.22
C ILE A 144 -13.30 -3.00 15.18
N MET A 145 -12.68 -1.87 14.83
CA MET A 145 -11.58 -1.85 13.86
C MET A 145 -10.39 -2.69 14.37
N ALA A 146 -10.01 -2.51 15.64
CA ALA A 146 -8.93 -3.26 16.27
C ALA A 146 -9.24 -4.76 16.39
N GLU A 147 -10.44 -5.11 16.88
CA GLU A 147 -10.85 -6.50 17.05
C GLU A 147 -10.91 -7.25 15.71
N MET A 148 -11.49 -6.62 14.68
CA MET A 148 -11.62 -7.24 13.37
C MET A 148 -10.29 -7.31 12.63
N ALA A 149 -9.41 -6.32 12.81
CA ALA A 149 -8.03 -6.40 12.32
C ALA A 149 -7.29 -7.60 12.93
N LYS A 150 -7.40 -7.80 14.25
CA LYS A 150 -6.81 -8.96 14.92
C LYS A 150 -7.40 -10.29 14.44
N ARG A 151 -8.71 -10.31 14.15
CA ARG A 151 -9.39 -11.51 13.64
C ARG A 151 -8.88 -11.93 12.26
N VAL A 152 -8.64 -10.99 11.35
CA VAL A 152 -8.19 -11.31 9.98
C VAL A 152 -6.67 -11.36 9.83
N GLU A 153 -5.93 -10.82 10.80
CA GLU A 153 -4.46 -10.76 10.78
C GLU A 153 -3.76 -12.05 10.35
N PRO A 154 -4.16 -13.28 10.77
CA PRO A 154 -3.47 -14.50 10.38
C PRO A 154 -3.33 -14.69 8.86
N ASP A 155 -4.29 -14.20 8.07
CA ASP A 155 -4.38 -14.46 6.63
C ASP A 155 -3.69 -13.41 5.73
N PHE A 156 -3.34 -12.25 6.30
CA PHE A 156 -2.79 -11.09 5.57
C PHE A 156 -1.44 -10.65 6.12
N ASP A 157 -0.57 -10.07 5.30
CA ASP A 157 0.76 -9.60 5.69
C ASP A 157 0.76 -8.13 6.15
N ILE A 158 -0.22 -7.35 5.68
CA ILE A 158 -0.45 -5.94 6.02
C ILE A 158 -1.94 -5.71 6.30
N LEU A 159 -2.22 -4.90 7.32
CA LEU A 159 -3.56 -4.42 7.65
C LEU A 159 -3.68 -2.96 7.23
N ASP A 160 -4.36 -2.69 6.13
CA ASP A 160 -4.57 -1.33 5.62
C ASP A 160 -5.93 -0.77 6.07
N ILE A 161 -6.02 0.56 6.22
CA ILE A 161 -7.25 1.24 6.60
C ILE A 161 -7.64 2.24 5.52
N ASN A 162 -8.88 2.14 5.06
CA ASN A 162 -9.45 3.12 4.13
C ASN A 162 -9.91 4.38 4.87
N MET A 163 -9.19 5.48 4.65
CA MET A 163 -9.56 6.84 5.04
C MET A 163 -9.67 7.75 3.81
N GLY A 164 -10.03 7.18 2.64
CA GLY A 164 -10.02 7.90 1.36
C GLY A 164 -11.26 7.73 0.49
N CYS A 165 -12.13 6.74 0.75
CA CYS A 165 -13.32 6.50 -0.05
C CYS A 165 -14.35 7.62 0.13
N PRO A 166 -14.79 8.31 -0.96
CA PRO A 166 -15.78 9.37 -0.89
C PRO A 166 -17.21 8.88 -1.18
N VAL A 167 -17.42 7.58 -1.35
CA VAL A 167 -18.73 7.04 -1.76
C VAL A 167 -19.78 7.39 -0.69
N PRO A 168 -20.96 7.93 -1.07
CA PRO A 168 -21.94 8.47 -0.12
C PRO A 168 -22.38 7.51 1.00
N LYS A 169 -22.39 6.19 0.76
CA LYS A 169 -22.76 5.20 1.80
C LYS A 169 -21.70 5.08 2.91
N VAL A 170 -20.43 5.33 2.58
CA VAL A 170 -19.28 5.25 3.49
C VAL A 170 -19.17 6.56 4.27
N VAL A 171 -19.20 7.69 3.54
CA VAL A 171 -19.13 9.04 4.13
C VAL A 171 -20.27 9.29 5.12
N ARG A 172 -21.51 8.89 4.79
CA ARG A 172 -22.67 9.07 5.70
C ARG A 172 -22.52 8.30 7.02
N ASN A 173 -21.70 7.25 7.06
CA ASN A 173 -21.41 6.49 8.28
C ASN A 173 -20.20 7.04 9.06
N GLN A 174 -19.66 8.20 8.65
CA GLN A 174 -18.43 8.80 9.20
C GLN A 174 -17.21 7.89 9.02
N GLU A 175 -17.15 7.17 7.89
CA GLU A 175 -16.08 6.25 7.51
C GLU A 175 -15.37 6.77 6.23
N GLY A 176 -14.26 6.14 5.83
CA GLY A 176 -13.55 6.53 4.62
C GLY A 176 -13.02 7.96 4.69
N SER A 177 -13.19 8.75 3.62
CA SER A 177 -12.68 10.13 3.57
C SER A 177 -13.27 11.08 4.62
N ALA A 178 -14.47 10.78 5.17
CA ALA A 178 -15.06 11.58 6.24
C ALA A 178 -14.20 11.59 7.51
N LEU A 179 -13.39 10.54 7.74
CA LEU A 179 -12.46 10.49 8.87
C LEU A 179 -11.40 11.57 8.80
N MET A 180 -11.08 12.09 7.60
CA MET A 180 -10.13 13.19 7.46
C MET A 180 -10.62 14.48 8.14
N GLU A 181 -11.92 14.64 8.40
CA GLU A 181 -12.44 15.81 9.12
C GLU A 181 -12.30 15.69 10.66
N ASN A 182 -11.90 14.53 11.17
CA ASN A 182 -11.82 14.25 12.60
C ASN A 182 -10.52 13.51 12.97
N LEU A 183 -9.42 14.25 12.99
CA LEU A 183 -8.10 13.72 13.35
C LEU A 183 -8.03 13.07 14.75
N PRO A 184 -8.72 13.57 15.80
CA PRO A 184 -8.77 12.87 17.08
C PRO A 184 -9.40 11.47 17.00
N LEU A 185 -10.38 11.26 16.11
CA LEU A 185 -10.94 9.92 15.86
C LEU A 185 -9.96 9.05 15.06
N VAL A 186 -9.30 9.62 14.06
CA VAL A 186 -8.24 8.94 13.31
C VAL A 186 -7.17 8.40 14.25
N GLU A 187 -6.65 9.23 15.15
CA GLU A 187 -5.64 8.83 16.15
C GLU A 187 -6.10 7.63 16.97
N LYS A 188 -7.36 7.65 17.45
CA LYS A 188 -7.93 6.56 18.24
C LYS A 188 -8.03 5.26 17.45
N ILE A 189 -8.52 5.31 16.21
CA ILE A 189 -8.65 4.14 15.34
C ILE A 189 -7.27 3.54 15.04
N LEU A 190 -6.34 4.36 14.57
CA LEU A 190 -5.00 3.93 14.19
C LEU A 190 -4.25 3.35 15.39
N SER A 191 -4.26 4.05 16.53
CA SER A 191 -3.61 3.59 17.76
C SER A 191 -4.20 2.28 18.28
N ALA A 192 -5.52 2.10 18.18
CA ALA A 192 -6.18 0.87 18.61
C ALA A 192 -5.78 -0.31 17.71
N MET A 193 -5.75 -0.12 16.40
CA MET A 193 -5.33 -1.17 15.46
C MET A 193 -3.85 -1.53 15.63
N VAL A 194 -2.96 -0.54 15.65
CA VAL A 194 -1.51 -0.76 15.83
C VAL A 194 -1.19 -1.52 17.12
N LYS A 195 -1.96 -1.30 18.19
CA LYS A 195 -1.81 -2.04 19.45
C LYS A 195 -2.37 -3.45 19.41
N ALA A 196 -3.36 -3.72 18.58
CA ALA A 196 -4.06 -5.00 18.55
C ALA A 196 -3.35 -6.06 17.69
N VAL A 197 -2.65 -5.64 16.63
CA VAL A 197 -1.99 -6.55 15.67
C VAL A 197 -0.47 -6.50 15.80
N ASP A 198 0.17 -7.61 15.44
CA ASP A 198 1.62 -7.75 15.38
C ASP A 198 2.18 -7.36 14.01
N LYS A 199 1.37 -7.46 12.94
CA LYS A 199 1.73 -7.12 11.56
C LYS A 199 1.59 -5.63 11.26
N PRO A 200 2.32 -5.08 10.25
CA PRO A 200 2.26 -3.65 9.93
C PRO A 200 0.85 -3.17 9.63
N VAL A 201 0.48 -2.04 10.24
CA VAL A 201 -0.73 -1.28 9.91
C VAL A 201 -0.36 -0.16 8.96
N THR A 202 -1.12 -0.01 7.88
CA THR A 202 -0.99 1.09 6.90
C THR A 202 -2.30 1.86 6.79
N VAL A 203 -2.26 3.04 6.18
CA VAL A 203 -3.48 3.83 5.93
C VAL A 203 -3.45 4.42 4.53
N LYS A 204 -4.59 4.35 3.84
CA LYS A 204 -4.82 5.05 2.57
C LYS A 204 -5.76 6.24 2.77
N CYS A 205 -5.33 7.44 2.40
CA CYS A 205 -6.10 8.67 2.55
C CYS A 205 -6.24 9.47 1.24
N ARG A 206 -6.63 10.74 1.36
CA ARG A 206 -6.64 11.76 0.29
C ARG A 206 -5.85 12.98 0.79
N LEU A 207 -5.77 14.04 -0.03
CA LEU A 207 -5.21 15.33 0.41
C LEU A 207 -6.06 16.03 1.49
N GLY A 208 -7.36 15.77 1.49
CA GLY A 208 -8.36 16.35 2.37
C GLY A 208 -9.76 15.89 1.96
N PHE A 209 -10.78 16.30 2.71
CA PHE A 209 -12.17 15.95 2.40
C PHE A 209 -12.74 16.80 1.24
N THR A 210 -12.36 18.08 1.18
CA THR A 210 -12.69 19.01 0.09
C THR A 210 -11.45 19.76 -0.37
N ASP A 211 -11.50 20.35 -1.57
CA ASP A 211 -10.40 21.17 -2.09
C ASP A 211 -10.12 22.42 -1.24
N SER A 212 -11.13 22.89 -0.50
CA SER A 212 -11.00 23.99 0.46
C SER A 212 -10.48 23.57 1.84
N HIS A 213 -10.35 22.27 2.10
CA HIS A 213 -9.94 21.72 3.39
C HIS A 213 -8.89 20.61 3.21
N ILE A 214 -7.71 21.01 2.73
CA ILE A 214 -6.53 20.15 2.61
C ILE A 214 -5.83 20.08 3.97
N ASN A 215 -5.73 18.88 4.54
CA ASN A 215 -5.15 18.65 5.87
C ASN A 215 -4.25 17.40 5.94
N VAL A 216 -3.82 16.87 4.80
CA VAL A 216 -2.99 15.65 4.72
C VAL A 216 -1.70 15.73 5.56
N LEU A 217 -1.07 16.90 5.69
CA LEU A 217 0.15 17.03 6.49
C LEU A 217 -0.11 16.81 7.98
N ASP A 218 -1.24 17.28 8.50
CA ASP A 218 -1.63 17.06 9.89
C ASP A 218 -2.13 15.62 10.09
N PHE A 219 -2.85 15.08 9.11
CA PHE A 219 -3.20 13.67 9.07
C PHE A 219 -1.97 12.76 9.14
N VAL A 220 -0.93 13.05 8.36
CA VAL A 220 0.32 12.27 8.32
C VAL A 220 1.01 12.27 9.68
N LYS A 221 1.11 13.43 10.34
CA LYS A 221 1.70 13.51 11.70
C LYS A 221 0.91 12.68 12.71
N VAL A 222 -0.42 12.71 12.63
CA VAL A 222 -1.29 11.91 13.51
C VAL A 222 -1.11 10.42 13.23
N ALA A 223 -1.06 10.02 11.96
CA ALA A 223 -0.87 8.62 11.58
C ALA A 223 0.51 8.08 11.97
N GLU A 224 1.57 8.86 11.76
CA GLU A 224 2.93 8.56 12.19
C GLU A 224 3.00 8.43 13.72
N GLY A 225 2.44 9.39 14.47
CA GLY A 225 2.39 9.37 15.92
C GLY A 225 1.61 8.18 16.50
N ALA A 226 0.62 7.67 15.76
CA ALA A 226 -0.14 6.46 16.12
C ALA A 226 0.63 5.15 15.83
N GLY A 227 1.78 5.20 15.14
CA GLY A 227 2.62 4.04 14.84
C GLY A 227 2.30 3.33 13.51
N VAL A 228 1.63 4.02 12.58
CA VAL A 228 1.38 3.49 11.22
C VAL A 228 2.70 3.31 10.47
N SER A 229 2.84 2.19 9.75
CA SER A 229 4.09 1.80 9.08
C SER A 229 4.26 2.38 7.67
N ALA A 230 3.17 2.77 7.00
CA ALA A 230 3.19 3.46 5.71
C ALA A 230 1.86 4.19 5.46
N ILE A 231 1.92 5.27 4.68
CA ILE A 231 0.77 6.09 4.29
C ILE A 231 0.72 6.15 2.77
N VAL A 232 -0.44 5.83 2.21
CA VAL A 232 -0.74 5.95 0.78
C VAL A 232 -1.70 7.11 0.57
N VAL A 233 -1.35 8.07 -0.26
CA VAL A 233 -2.21 9.21 -0.61
C VAL A 233 -2.84 8.96 -1.97
#